data_AF-A0A2D3V5G0-F1
#
_entry.id   AF-A0A2D3V5G0-F1
#
_cell.length_a   1.000
_cell.length_b   1.000
_cell.length_c   1.000
_cell.angle_alpha   90.00
_cell.angle_beta   90.00
_cell.angle_gamma   90.00
#
_symmetry.space_group_name_H-M   'P 1'
#
loop_
_entity.id
_entity.type
_entity.pdbx_description
1 polymer ?
#
loop_
_entity_poly.entity_id
_entity_poly.type
_entity_poly.pdbx_seq_one_letter_code
_entity_poly.pdbx_strand_id
1 'polypeptide(L)'
;MSAAHADPFADPGSTALPHRTREDASSSTTTDDDDLFPHPSPVLQISRIASLTLGTDSLIHLDESAPWPAHCCHLLPSLSKTTRAIPFHNILWAQGQGSDIEIWYTESAGRRGRKCVVGTLKYDLPDTDSKTASSWITALLDRAYPPGTQARKRVKVLVNPFGGQGHATKIWESQVRPIFAAAQWEVDVEMTSHRGHAIDIARNLNLSRYDVVACASGDGLPHEVFNGLANHPAGGKKALSSVAVVQIPCGSGNAMSLNLNGTDSPSLAALEIVKGKWTELDLVAITQGSKLTWSFLSQAVGIIAESDLGTESLRWMGNFRFTWGVLVRVLGKSIYPAQFSVVLDTEDKSTIMNRYREAVSEHEASTSKGHHLSPPSLSSNDTDLPKLHYGTIQDSLHPDFTTQDHPNLGNFYVGNMCYMSSDTPFFLASLPNDSRLDLVCVPGDISRLTALRMLTEVANGTMMNFSELSYRKVKAYRILPRMDVSKGTRGRLSRWLGGGRRGQAREGLISVDGEKVAFEPFQAEVVGRLGRCLSRSGGVYEVGELGSKGLR
;
A
#
# COMPACT_ATOMS: atom_id res chain seq x y z
N MET A 1 8.69 -53.97 -35.03
CA MET A 1 7.43 -54.67 -35.33
C MET A 1 7.04 -55.47 -34.10
N SER A 2 5.86 -55.16 -33.56
CA SER A 2 5.01 -55.91 -32.61
C SER A 2 5.60 -56.52 -31.33
N ALA A 3 5.23 -55.94 -30.20
CA ALA A 3 5.21 -56.61 -28.88
C ALA A 3 3.81 -56.40 -28.26
N ALA A 4 3.14 -57.47 -27.85
CA ALA A 4 1.97 -57.45 -26.98
C ALA A 4 1.76 -58.83 -26.29
N HIS A 5 1.23 -58.76 -25.05
CA HIS A 5 0.68 -59.81 -24.15
C HIS A 5 1.70 -60.56 -23.25
N ALA A 6 1.47 -60.82 -21.94
CA ALA A 6 0.25 -60.82 -21.12
C ALA A 6 0.53 -60.61 -19.60
N ASP A 7 -0.58 -60.38 -18.88
CA ASP A 7 -0.84 -60.11 -17.46
C ASP A 7 -0.60 -61.29 -16.49
N PRO A 8 -0.01 -61.06 -15.30
CA PRO A 8 0.04 -62.04 -14.21
C PRO A 8 -0.55 -61.51 -12.88
N PHE A 9 -1.87 -61.33 -12.80
CA PHE A 9 -2.59 -61.46 -11.52
C PHE A 9 -3.42 -62.74 -11.51
N ALA A 10 -2.95 -63.77 -10.79
CA ALA A 10 -3.80 -64.87 -10.34
C ALA A 10 -3.28 -65.44 -9.01
N ASP A 11 -4.09 -65.26 -7.98
CA ASP A 11 -3.98 -65.73 -6.60
C ASP A 11 -4.79 -67.03 -6.42
N PRO A 12 -4.49 -67.88 -5.42
CA PRO A 12 -5.58 -68.50 -4.69
C PRO A 12 -5.35 -68.74 -3.17
N GLY A 13 -6.19 -68.09 -2.35
CA GLY A 13 -7.00 -68.70 -1.27
C GLY A 13 -6.33 -69.07 0.07
N SER A 14 -7.02 -69.09 1.23
CA SER A 14 -8.37 -68.64 1.59
C SER A 14 -8.51 -68.55 3.14
N THR A 15 -9.30 -67.56 3.59
CA THR A 15 -10.34 -67.60 4.65
C THR A 15 -10.14 -68.35 5.99
N ALA A 16 -10.31 -67.62 7.11
CA ALA A 16 -11.26 -67.97 8.18
C ALA A 16 -11.66 -66.74 9.05
N LEU A 17 -12.96 -66.69 9.35
CA LEU A 17 -13.89 -65.68 9.90
C LEU A 17 -13.72 -65.26 11.42
N PRO A 18 -14.56 -64.32 11.94
CA PRO A 18 -14.24 -63.38 13.03
C PRO A 18 -14.97 -63.65 14.37
N HIS A 19 -14.59 -62.95 15.46
CA HIS A 19 -15.55 -62.44 16.45
C HIS A 19 -14.92 -61.56 17.57
N ARG A 20 -15.76 -60.63 18.06
CA ARG A 20 -15.83 -59.97 19.38
C ARG A 20 -15.18 -58.59 19.58
N THR A 21 -16.08 -57.61 19.64
CA THR A 21 -16.06 -56.43 20.53
C THR A 21 -16.02 -56.82 22.01
N ARG A 22 -15.14 -56.18 22.81
CA ARG A 22 -15.46 -55.60 24.13
C ARG A 22 -14.26 -54.87 24.76
N GLU A 23 -14.52 -53.62 25.17
CA GLU A 23 -14.13 -52.91 26.40
C GLU A 23 -12.67 -52.86 26.91
N ASP A 24 -12.28 -51.61 27.21
CA ASP A 24 -11.42 -51.10 28.29
C ASP A 24 -9.93 -51.48 28.36
N ALA A 25 -9.07 -50.48 28.17
CA ALA A 25 -7.91 -50.27 29.03
C ALA A 25 -7.41 -48.81 28.96
N SER A 26 -7.38 -48.20 30.13
CA SER A 26 -6.96 -46.87 30.51
C SER A 26 -5.48 -46.56 30.28
N SER A 27 -5.24 -45.30 29.90
CA SER A 27 -4.15 -44.41 30.30
C SER A 27 -2.73 -44.99 30.47
N SER A 28 -1.85 -44.63 29.53
CA SER A 28 -0.46 -44.33 29.86
C SER A 28 -0.10 -42.97 29.26
N THR A 29 0.12 -42.01 30.16
CA THR A 29 0.58 -40.66 29.92
C THR A 29 2.04 -40.69 29.49
N THR A 30 2.33 -40.27 28.26
CA THR A 30 3.65 -39.77 27.86
C THR A 30 3.72 -38.30 28.22
N THR A 31 4.56 -37.97 29.18
CA THR A 31 4.94 -36.60 29.57
C THR A 31 5.75 -35.98 28.45
N ASP A 32 5.21 -34.91 27.85
CA ASP A 32 5.94 -34.03 26.94
C ASP A 32 6.95 -33.20 27.74
N ASP A 33 8.23 -33.33 27.37
CA ASP A 33 9.39 -32.67 27.97
C ASP A 33 9.61 -31.23 27.41
N ASP A 34 8.54 -30.53 27.00
CA ASP A 34 8.62 -29.19 26.39
C ASP A 34 8.44 -28.03 27.40
N ASP A 35 8.21 -28.31 28.70
CA ASP A 35 7.84 -27.32 29.73
C ASP A 35 9.00 -26.86 30.66
N LEU A 36 10.25 -26.84 30.16
CA LEU A 36 11.43 -26.52 30.98
C LEU A 36 11.80 -25.02 31.06
N PHE A 37 10.98 -24.11 30.51
CA PHE A 37 11.14 -22.67 30.71
C PHE A 37 9.84 -22.05 31.24
N PRO A 38 9.80 -21.54 32.49
CA PRO A 38 8.60 -20.89 33.00
C PRO A 38 8.27 -19.67 32.11
N HIS A 39 7.08 -19.66 31.52
CA HIS A 39 6.58 -18.47 30.85
C HIS A 39 6.62 -17.29 31.83
N PRO A 40 7.15 -16.12 31.43
CA PRO A 40 7.23 -14.98 32.32
C PRO A 40 5.82 -14.62 32.82
N SER A 41 5.72 -14.30 34.11
CA SER A 41 4.47 -13.80 34.70
C SER A 41 3.90 -12.69 33.79
N PRO A 42 2.62 -12.73 33.40
CA PRO A 42 2.03 -11.67 32.59
C PRO A 42 1.97 -10.34 33.34
N VAL A 43 2.04 -10.37 34.67
CA VAL A 43 2.00 -9.21 35.55
C VAL A 43 3.42 -8.84 35.99
N LEU A 44 3.79 -7.59 35.71
CA LEU A 44 4.95 -6.91 36.28
C LEU A 44 4.45 -5.95 37.38
N GLN A 45 4.74 -6.29 38.63
CA GLN A 45 4.34 -5.49 39.78
C GLN A 45 5.33 -4.34 39.97
N ILE A 46 4.84 -3.10 39.89
CA ILE A 46 5.67 -1.90 40.11
C ILE A 46 5.66 -1.53 41.59
N SER A 47 4.47 -1.44 42.17
CA SER A 47 4.27 -1.11 43.58
C SER A 47 2.96 -1.74 44.08
N ARG A 48 2.52 -1.42 45.31
CA ARG A 48 1.20 -1.85 45.81
C ARG A 48 0.02 -1.25 45.05
N ILE A 49 0.24 -0.13 44.36
CA ILE A 49 -0.81 0.69 43.73
C ILE A 49 -0.60 0.85 42.22
N ALA A 50 0.44 0.23 41.65
CA ALA A 50 0.72 0.26 40.23
C ALA A 50 1.22 -1.09 39.70
N SER A 51 0.71 -1.48 38.54
CA SER A 51 1.12 -2.72 37.84
C SER A 51 0.97 -2.59 36.33
N LEU A 52 1.76 -3.41 35.62
CA LEU A 52 1.72 -3.57 34.18
C LEU A 52 1.38 -5.02 33.86
N THR A 53 0.27 -5.24 33.17
CA THR A 53 -0.21 -6.59 32.85
C THR A 53 -0.31 -6.79 31.35
N LEU A 54 0.31 -7.84 30.83
CA LEU A 54 0.15 -8.28 29.44
C LEU A 54 -1.22 -8.95 29.29
N GLY A 55 -2.20 -8.22 28.75
CA GLY A 55 -3.51 -8.72 28.41
C GLY A 55 -3.52 -9.48 27.07
N THR A 56 -4.72 -9.71 26.53
CA THR A 56 -4.91 -10.44 25.27
C THR A 56 -4.46 -9.61 24.05
N ASP A 57 -4.84 -8.34 23.98
CA ASP A 57 -4.61 -7.44 22.85
C ASP A 57 -3.92 -6.12 23.23
N SER A 58 -3.70 -5.92 24.54
CA SER A 58 -3.26 -4.66 25.11
C SER A 58 -2.44 -4.85 26.37
N LEU A 59 -1.53 -3.90 26.60
CA LEU A 59 -0.89 -3.67 27.88
C LEU A 59 -1.87 -2.95 28.79
N ILE A 60 -2.25 -3.61 29.89
CA ILE A 60 -3.10 -3.03 30.93
C ILE A 60 -2.19 -2.35 31.95
N HIS A 61 -2.33 -1.04 32.05
CA HIS A 61 -1.61 -0.19 32.98
C HIS A 61 -2.54 0.26 34.10
N LEU A 62 -2.29 -0.21 35.31
CA LEU A 62 -2.98 0.22 36.52
C LEU A 62 -2.05 1.15 37.31
N ASP A 63 -2.54 2.34 37.69
CA ASP A 63 -1.84 3.27 38.58
C ASP A 63 -2.87 4.09 39.37
N GLU A 64 -2.95 3.84 40.69
CA GLU A 64 -3.88 4.56 41.57
C GLU A 64 -3.34 5.90 42.08
N SER A 65 -2.06 6.20 41.85
CA SER A 65 -1.40 7.41 42.36
C SER A 65 -1.64 8.65 41.47
N ALA A 66 -1.94 8.44 40.19
CA ALA A 66 -2.06 9.50 39.20
C ALA A 66 -3.39 9.41 38.41
N PRO A 67 -4.49 10.01 38.91
CA PRO A 67 -5.74 10.06 38.16
C PRO A 67 -5.58 10.93 36.90
N TRP A 68 -5.89 10.36 35.74
CA TRP A 68 -5.69 11.00 34.43
C TRP A 68 -6.72 12.13 34.12
N PRO A 69 -6.39 13.11 33.26
CA PRO A 69 -7.35 14.07 32.73
C PRO A 69 -8.41 13.35 31.87
N ALA A 70 -9.68 13.66 32.08
CA ALA A 70 -10.81 13.03 31.39
C ALA A 70 -10.91 13.46 29.92
N HIS A 71 -10.08 12.88 29.04
CA HIS A 71 -10.20 13.04 27.60
C HIS A 71 -10.01 11.71 26.87
N CYS A 72 -11.01 10.83 26.94
CA CYS A 72 -11.13 9.72 25.98
C CYS A 72 -12.59 9.43 25.65
N CYS A 73 -12.95 9.62 24.38
CA CYS A 73 -14.19 9.17 23.79
C CYS A 73 -13.93 7.89 22.99
N HIS A 74 -14.44 6.75 23.47
CA HIS A 74 -15.15 5.65 22.76
C HIS A 74 -14.81 4.20 23.21
N LEU A 75 -15.90 3.47 23.51
CA LEU A 75 -16.22 2.04 23.24
C LEU A 75 -15.37 0.88 23.79
N LEU A 76 -14.45 1.09 24.73
CA LEU A 76 -14.04 0.02 25.65
C LEU A 76 -14.90 0.07 26.94
N PRO A 77 -15.15 -1.06 27.64
CA PRO A 77 -15.78 -1.00 28.95
C PRO A 77 -15.00 -0.02 29.82
N SER A 78 -15.72 0.91 30.45
CA SER A 78 -15.17 1.99 31.26
C SER A 78 -14.29 1.43 32.38
N LEU A 79 -13.01 1.24 32.09
CA LEU A 79 -11.98 0.99 33.09
C LEU A 79 -11.95 2.18 34.06
N SER A 80 -11.65 1.92 35.34
CA SER A 80 -11.57 2.97 36.37
C SER A 80 -10.62 4.10 35.93
N LYS A 81 -10.72 5.29 36.53
CA LYS A 81 -9.82 6.44 36.26
C LYS A 81 -8.32 6.15 36.44
N THR A 82 -8.00 4.99 37.00
CA THR A 82 -6.68 4.48 37.36
C THR A 82 -6.18 3.38 36.41
N THR A 83 -6.99 2.89 35.47
CA THR A 83 -6.63 1.77 34.58
C THR A 83 -6.73 2.17 33.10
N ARG A 84 -5.65 1.95 32.34
CA ARG A 84 -5.55 2.23 30.91
C ARG A 84 -5.21 0.96 30.15
N ALA A 85 -5.84 0.74 29.00
CA ALA A 85 -5.43 -0.27 28.04
C ALA A 85 -4.65 0.42 26.91
N ILE A 86 -3.41 -0.01 26.66
CA ILE A 86 -2.58 0.45 25.54
C ILE A 86 -2.48 -0.72 24.56
N PRO A 87 -3.11 -0.67 23.37
CA PRO A 87 -3.02 -1.75 22.39
C PRO A 87 -1.56 -2.09 22.08
N PHE A 88 -1.24 -3.39 21.91
CA PHE A 88 0.14 -3.78 21.58
C PHE A 88 0.63 -3.14 20.28
N HIS A 89 -0.26 -2.92 19.32
CA HIS A 89 0.01 -2.18 18.08
C HIS A 89 0.54 -0.76 18.34
N ASN A 90 0.15 -0.13 19.44
CA ASN A 90 0.58 1.22 19.81
C ASN A 90 1.90 1.25 20.59
N ILE A 91 2.41 0.12 21.08
CA ILE A 91 3.69 0.06 21.81
C ILE A 91 4.83 0.20 20.80
N LEU A 92 5.63 1.25 20.89
CA LEU A 92 6.75 1.51 19.97
C LEU A 92 8.04 0.82 20.43
N TRP A 93 8.31 0.86 21.72
CA TRP A 93 9.49 0.22 22.29
C TRP A 93 9.34 0.09 23.81
N ALA A 94 10.13 -0.80 24.40
CA ALA A 94 10.28 -0.94 25.83
C ALA A 94 11.72 -1.31 26.15
N GLN A 95 12.27 -0.76 27.21
CA GLN A 95 13.59 -1.12 27.71
C GLN A 95 13.64 -0.98 29.23
N GLY A 96 14.63 -1.64 29.83
CA GLY A 96 14.93 -1.47 31.24
C GLY A 96 16.40 -1.76 31.51
N GLN A 97 17.00 -1.00 32.41
CA GLN A 97 18.35 -1.24 32.90
C GLN A 97 18.32 -1.19 34.43
N GLY A 98 18.86 -2.23 35.08
CA GLY A 98 18.88 -2.29 36.54
C GLY A 98 17.46 -2.38 37.12
N SER A 99 17.06 -1.34 37.86
CA SER A 99 15.76 -1.22 38.51
C SER A 99 14.71 -0.47 37.70
N ASP A 100 14.99 0.07 36.51
CA ASP A 100 14.05 1.00 35.88
C ASP A 100 13.47 0.40 34.59
N ILE A 101 12.21 0.73 34.30
CA ILE A 101 11.54 0.37 33.04
C ILE A 101 10.97 1.61 32.36
N GLU A 102 11.20 1.70 31.05
CA GLU A 102 10.65 2.74 30.18
C GLU A 102 9.93 2.11 28.99
N ILE A 103 8.69 2.53 28.76
CA ILE A 103 7.84 2.06 27.66
C ILE A 103 7.39 3.26 26.85
N TRP A 104 7.69 3.26 25.55
CA TRP A 104 7.20 4.25 24.60
C TRP A 104 6.03 3.70 23.82
N TYR A 105 5.00 4.52 23.65
CA TYR A 105 3.79 4.14 22.95
C TYR A 105 3.19 5.34 22.22
N THR A 106 2.26 5.09 21.30
CA THR A 106 1.48 6.15 20.68
C THR A 106 0.13 6.30 21.35
N GLU A 107 -0.29 7.54 21.56
CA GLU A 107 -1.64 7.87 21.99
C GLU A 107 -2.37 8.75 20.98
N SER A 108 -3.69 8.59 20.92
CA SER A 108 -4.54 9.35 20.01
C SER A 108 -4.55 10.82 20.42
N ALA A 109 -4.37 11.70 19.43
CA ALA A 109 -4.30 13.13 19.61
C ALA A 109 -5.11 13.89 18.54
N GLY A 110 -5.44 15.13 18.85
CA GLY A 110 -6.16 16.02 17.94
C GLY A 110 -7.64 15.68 17.77
N ARG A 111 -8.32 16.45 16.90
CA ARG A 111 -9.76 16.33 16.69
C ARG A 111 -10.10 14.99 16.03
N ARG A 112 -11.01 14.22 16.67
CA ARG A 112 -11.46 12.88 16.22
C ARG A 112 -10.32 11.84 16.07
N GLY A 113 -9.21 11.99 16.81
CA GLY A 113 -8.11 11.02 16.79
C GLY A 113 -7.38 10.91 15.45
N ARG A 114 -7.40 11.97 14.63
CA ARG A 114 -6.71 11.99 13.33
C ARG A 114 -5.19 12.17 13.43
N LYS A 115 -4.62 12.14 14.64
CA LYS A 115 -3.18 12.20 14.89
C LYS A 115 -2.84 11.25 16.03
N CYS A 116 -1.56 10.93 16.14
CA CYS A 116 -1.01 10.31 17.34
C CYS A 116 0.26 11.03 17.75
N VAL A 117 0.56 10.95 19.04
CA VAL A 117 1.79 11.49 19.64
C VAL A 117 2.45 10.40 20.48
N VAL A 118 3.74 10.55 20.74
CA VAL A 118 4.48 9.63 21.60
C VAL A 118 4.19 9.95 23.06
N GLY A 119 3.72 8.95 23.79
CA GLY A 119 3.66 8.93 25.24
C GLY A 119 4.74 7.99 25.80
N THR A 120 5.03 8.15 27.09
CA THR A 120 6.02 7.34 27.80
C THR A 120 5.52 6.96 29.18
N LEU A 121 5.72 5.70 29.57
CA LEU A 121 5.59 5.24 30.95
C LEU A 121 7.01 5.01 31.49
N LYS A 122 7.30 5.51 32.70
CA LYS A 122 8.57 5.32 33.39
C LYS A 122 8.30 4.90 34.83
N TYR A 123 8.93 3.83 35.27
CA TYR A 123 8.77 3.30 36.61
C TYR A 123 10.08 2.74 37.16
N ASP A 124 10.24 2.88 38.47
CA ASP A 124 11.27 2.19 39.25
C ASP A 124 10.68 0.86 39.75
N LEU A 125 11.49 -0.19 39.70
CA LEU A 125 11.20 -1.58 40.04
C LEU A 125 12.18 -2.05 41.14
N PRO A 126 12.13 -1.46 42.35
CA PRO A 126 13.11 -1.72 43.40
C PRO A 126 13.14 -3.19 43.86
N ASP A 127 11.99 -3.87 43.78
CA ASP A 127 11.79 -5.23 44.28
C ASP A 127 11.75 -6.30 43.16
N THR A 128 11.91 -5.91 41.90
CA THR A 128 11.91 -6.84 40.77
C THR A 128 13.32 -7.11 40.31
N ASP A 129 13.70 -8.38 40.20
CA ASP A 129 15.02 -8.72 39.66
C ASP A 129 15.13 -8.38 38.17
N SER A 130 16.33 -8.01 37.74
CA SER A 130 16.61 -7.55 36.37
C SER A 130 16.27 -8.60 35.30
N LYS A 131 16.35 -9.91 35.61
CA LYS A 131 16.02 -10.97 34.64
C LYS A 131 14.52 -11.05 34.42
N THR A 132 13.72 -10.96 35.48
CA THR A 132 12.26 -10.93 35.41
C THR A 132 11.78 -9.73 34.60
N ALA A 133 12.32 -8.53 34.88
CA ALA A 133 12.00 -7.34 34.10
C ALA A 133 12.37 -7.50 32.61
N SER A 134 13.56 -8.04 32.32
CA SER A 134 14.02 -8.26 30.95
C SER A 134 13.15 -9.28 30.20
N SER A 135 12.80 -10.41 30.82
CA SER A 135 11.92 -11.42 30.24
C SER A 135 10.51 -10.87 29.97
N TRP A 136 10.00 -10.04 30.88
CA TRP A 136 8.71 -9.38 30.70
C TRP A 136 8.74 -8.35 29.54
N ILE A 137 9.80 -7.55 29.44
CA ILE A 137 9.99 -6.60 28.33
C ILE A 137 10.05 -7.33 26.99
N THR A 138 10.78 -8.46 26.90
CA THR A 138 10.80 -9.30 25.71
C THR A 138 9.39 -9.78 25.36
N ALA A 139 8.64 -10.29 26.34
CA ALA A 139 7.26 -10.75 26.13
C ALA A 139 6.29 -9.62 25.69
N LEU A 140 6.52 -8.38 26.14
CA LEU A 140 5.80 -7.19 25.67
C LEU A 140 6.16 -6.88 24.21
N LEU A 141 7.45 -6.87 23.88
CA LEU A 141 7.95 -6.56 22.55
C LEU A 141 7.52 -7.61 21.51
N ASP A 142 7.50 -8.90 21.88
CA ASP A 142 7.02 -9.99 21.01
C ASP A 142 5.54 -9.80 20.62
N ARG A 143 4.72 -9.29 21.56
CA ARG A 143 3.30 -8.96 21.30
C ARG A 143 3.15 -7.66 20.49
N ALA A 144 4.03 -6.68 20.74
CA ALA A 144 4.03 -5.41 20.03
C ALA A 144 4.54 -5.54 18.58
N TYR A 145 5.42 -6.50 18.33
CA TYR A 145 6.03 -6.81 17.04
C TYR A 145 5.80 -8.27 16.70
N PRO A 146 4.56 -8.64 16.32
CA PRO A 146 4.25 -10.00 15.93
C PRO A 146 5.07 -10.43 14.70
N PRO A 147 5.13 -11.75 14.41
CA PRO A 147 5.86 -12.25 13.26
C PRO A 147 5.49 -11.53 11.94
N GLY A 148 6.48 -11.32 11.08
CA GLY A 148 6.34 -10.53 9.85
C GLY A 148 6.53 -9.01 10.04
N THR A 149 6.67 -8.53 11.28
CA THR A 149 7.10 -7.16 11.58
C THR A 149 8.55 -7.16 12.12
N GLN A 150 9.25 -6.04 11.98
CA GLN A 150 10.63 -5.88 12.44
C GLN A 150 10.75 -4.60 13.26
N ALA A 151 11.27 -4.71 14.48
CA ALA A 151 11.65 -3.55 15.29
C ALA A 151 13.00 -2.97 14.83
N ARG A 152 13.28 -1.71 15.19
CA ARG A 152 14.59 -1.04 14.94
C ARG A 152 15.07 -1.10 13.49
N LYS A 153 14.20 -0.74 12.53
CA LYS A 153 14.58 -0.71 11.11
C LYS A 153 15.57 0.43 10.84
N ARG A 154 16.42 0.26 9.82
CA ARG A 154 17.34 1.28 9.32
C ARG A 154 16.70 1.99 8.14
N VAL A 155 16.54 3.31 8.23
CA VAL A 155 15.76 4.09 7.26
C VAL A 155 16.57 5.24 6.68
N LYS A 156 16.52 5.36 5.34
CA LYS A 156 16.87 6.60 4.64
C LYS A 156 15.59 7.41 4.44
N VAL A 157 15.51 8.58 5.04
CA VAL A 157 14.36 9.48 4.93
C VAL A 157 14.68 10.56 3.91
N LEU A 158 13.88 10.63 2.85
CA LEU A 158 13.95 11.69 1.85
C LEU A 158 12.81 12.68 2.09
N VAL A 159 13.16 13.93 2.39
CA VAL A 159 12.19 14.98 2.66
C VAL A 159 12.22 15.97 1.51
N ASN A 160 11.08 16.20 0.85
CA ASN A 160 10.95 17.29 -0.10
C ASN A 160 10.50 18.55 0.67
N PRO A 161 11.36 19.56 0.89
CA PRO A 161 11.02 20.73 1.69
C PRO A 161 9.85 21.55 1.11
N PHE A 162 9.59 21.43 -0.19
CA PHE A 162 8.48 22.10 -0.88
C PHE A 162 7.17 21.28 -0.87
N GLY A 163 7.19 20.07 -0.31
CA GLY A 163 5.99 19.23 -0.17
C GLY A 163 4.92 19.88 0.71
N GLY A 164 3.65 19.64 0.37
CA GLY A 164 2.51 20.04 1.23
C GLY A 164 2.42 21.55 1.44
N GLN A 165 2.59 22.33 0.37
CA GLN A 165 2.65 23.80 0.42
C GLN A 165 3.83 24.33 1.27
N GLY A 166 4.96 23.59 1.30
CA GLY A 166 6.17 23.99 2.03
C GLY A 166 6.22 23.58 3.50
N HIS A 167 5.33 22.69 3.95
CA HIS A 167 5.25 22.26 5.36
C HIS A 167 5.90 20.91 5.66
N ALA A 168 6.35 20.17 4.64
CA ALA A 168 6.85 18.80 4.79
C ALA A 168 7.95 18.65 5.84
N THR A 169 8.95 19.55 5.86
CA THR A 169 10.03 19.52 6.87
C THR A 169 9.49 19.68 8.29
N LYS A 170 8.56 20.63 8.50
CA LYS A 170 7.93 20.84 9.81
C LYS A 170 7.10 19.63 10.23
N ILE A 171 6.36 19.03 9.29
CA ILE A 171 5.54 17.84 9.55
C ILE A 171 6.44 16.67 9.95
N TRP A 172 7.50 16.42 9.18
CA TRP A 172 8.51 15.40 9.48
C TRP A 172 9.06 15.56 10.91
N GLU A 173 9.57 16.74 11.24
CA GLU A 173 10.21 17.01 12.55
C GLU A 173 9.22 16.89 13.72
N SER A 174 7.99 17.40 13.56
CA SER A 174 7.03 17.50 14.67
C SER A 174 6.11 16.29 14.85
N GLN A 175 5.86 15.50 13.80
CA GLN A 175 4.84 14.44 13.82
C GLN A 175 5.40 13.05 13.54
N VAL A 176 6.52 12.92 12.83
CA VAL A 176 7.00 11.63 12.31
C VAL A 176 8.30 11.21 12.98
N ARG A 177 9.30 12.10 13.00
CA ARG A 177 10.59 11.88 13.64
C ARG A 177 10.47 11.39 15.09
N PRO A 178 9.57 11.92 15.95
CA PRO A 178 9.43 11.42 17.33
C PRO A 178 8.99 9.96 17.38
N ILE A 179 8.12 9.52 16.47
CA ILE A 179 7.62 8.13 16.43
C ILE A 179 8.74 7.18 16.01
N PHE A 180 9.52 7.54 14.97
CA PHE A 180 10.65 6.72 14.53
C PHE A 180 11.74 6.64 15.61
N ALA A 181 12.03 7.75 16.30
CA ALA A 181 12.98 7.77 17.41
C ALA A 181 12.51 6.89 18.58
N ALA A 182 11.23 7.00 18.97
CA ALA A 182 10.65 6.17 20.03
C ALA A 182 10.62 4.68 19.67
N ALA A 183 10.47 4.33 18.40
CA ALA A 183 10.59 2.96 17.89
C ALA A 183 12.03 2.46 17.72
N GLN A 184 13.03 3.25 18.15
CA GLN A 184 14.46 2.94 18.07
C GLN A 184 14.93 2.64 16.64
N TRP A 185 14.37 3.32 15.64
CA TRP A 185 14.84 3.23 14.25
C TRP A 185 16.16 3.98 14.07
N GLU A 186 17.05 3.45 13.23
CA GLU A 186 18.25 4.16 12.80
C GLU A 186 17.88 5.08 11.63
N VAL A 187 17.82 6.39 11.89
CA VAL A 187 17.30 7.38 10.94
C VAL A 187 18.42 8.21 10.31
N ASP A 188 18.56 8.10 8.99
CA ASP A 188 19.37 8.99 8.16
C ASP A 188 18.44 9.89 7.33
N VAL A 189 18.49 11.21 7.52
CA VAL A 189 17.60 12.16 6.84
C VAL A 189 18.36 12.96 5.79
N GLU A 190 17.77 13.08 4.59
CA GLU A 190 18.28 13.91 3.52
C GLU A 190 17.17 14.72 2.86
N MET A 191 17.44 16.01 2.63
CA MET A 191 16.50 16.93 1.99
C MET A 191 16.72 16.90 0.48
N THR A 192 15.66 16.77 -0.31
CA THR A 192 15.78 16.87 -1.77
C THR A 192 15.86 18.33 -2.22
N SER A 193 16.68 18.59 -3.24
CA SER A 193 16.97 19.94 -3.72
C SER A 193 16.30 20.29 -5.05
N HIS A 194 16.01 19.30 -5.89
CA HIS A 194 15.41 19.47 -7.21
C HIS A 194 14.69 18.19 -7.67
N ARG A 195 13.90 18.31 -8.76
CA ARG A 195 13.23 17.16 -9.40
C ARG A 195 14.28 16.18 -9.94
N GLY A 196 14.10 14.90 -9.67
CA GLY A 196 15.04 13.85 -10.03
C GLY A 196 16.13 13.59 -8.98
N HIS A 197 16.28 14.43 -7.96
CA HIS A 197 17.32 14.23 -6.93
C HIS A 197 17.13 12.91 -6.17
N ALA A 198 15.88 12.47 -5.94
CA ALA A 198 15.65 11.19 -5.27
C ALA A 198 15.97 9.99 -6.17
N ILE A 199 15.91 10.13 -7.49
CA ILE A 199 16.41 9.12 -8.43
C ILE A 199 17.90 8.89 -8.20
N ASP A 200 18.67 9.98 -8.12
CA ASP A 200 20.13 9.91 -7.95
C ASP A 200 20.51 9.35 -6.58
N ILE A 201 19.82 9.76 -5.51
CA ILE A 201 20.06 9.20 -4.17
C ILE A 201 19.75 7.70 -4.16
N ALA A 202 18.60 7.28 -4.68
CA ALA A 202 18.19 5.88 -4.68
C ALA A 202 19.07 5.00 -5.60
N ARG A 203 19.54 5.54 -6.73
CA ARG A 203 20.49 4.86 -7.63
C ARG A 203 21.83 4.59 -6.95
N ASN A 204 22.26 5.44 -6.02
CA ASN A 204 23.54 5.33 -5.32
C ASN A 204 23.39 4.80 -3.87
N LEU A 205 22.21 4.28 -3.52
CA LEU A 205 21.90 3.86 -2.16
C LEU A 205 22.72 2.63 -1.75
N ASN A 206 23.37 2.68 -0.59
CA ASN A 206 24.00 1.47 -0.05
C ASN A 206 22.93 0.48 0.46
N LEU A 207 22.59 -0.51 -0.37
CA LEU A 207 21.54 -1.50 -0.10
C LEU A 207 21.77 -2.32 1.18
N SER A 208 23.00 -2.42 1.70
CA SER A 208 23.25 -3.17 2.94
C SER A 208 23.01 -2.34 4.21
N ARG A 209 22.88 -1.02 4.08
CA ARG A 209 22.75 -0.08 5.21
C ARG A 209 21.30 0.25 5.56
N TYR A 210 20.38 0.14 4.60
CA TYR A 210 18.99 0.56 4.78
C TYR A 210 18.03 -0.57 4.48
N ASP A 211 17.03 -0.72 5.35
CA ASP A 211 15.90 -1.63 5.14
C ASP A 211 14.76 -0.89 4.41
N VAL A 212 14.69 0.45 4.60
CA VAL A 212 13.58 1.29 4.13
C VAL A 212 14.09 2.61 3.54
N VAL A 213 13.46 3.07 2.45
CA VAL A 213 13.47 4.48 2.03
C VAL A 213 12.10 5.09 2.31
N ALA A 214 12.06 6.05 3.24
CA ALA A 214 10.84 6.75 3.62
C ALA A 214 10.75 8.12 2.91
N CYS A 215 9.73 8.29 2.09
CA CYS A 215 9.51 9.48 1.29
C CYS A 215 8.54 10.44 2.00
N ALA A 216 9.05 11.48 2.65
CA ALA A 216 8.24 12.56 3.23
C ALA A 216 7.90 13.61 2.16
N SER A 217 6.91 13.29 1.32
CA SER A 217 6.38 14.14 0.26
C SER A 217 5.02 13.62 -0.21
N GLY A 218 4.63 13.91 -1.46
CA GLY A 218 3.54 13.23 -2.15
C GLY A 218 4.02 12.08 -3.04
N ASP A 219 3.16 11.56 -3.92
CA ASP A 219 3.38 10.32 -4.69
C ASP A 219 4.56 10.38 -5.68
N GLY A 220 4.94 11.57 -6.15
CA GLY A 220 6.08 11.75 -7.06
C GLY A 220 7.45 11.39 -6.44
N LEU A 221 7.61 11.49 -5.11
CA LEU A 221 8.90 11.16 -4.48
C LEU A 221 9.15 9.64 -4.41
N PRO A 222 8.18 8.79 -3.98
CA PRO A 222 8.26 7.35 -4.20
C PRO A 222 8.47 6.94 -5.65
N HIS A 223 7.83 7.62 -6.62
CA HIS A 223 8.04 7.38 -8.04
C HIS A 223 9.52 7.54 -8.44
N GLU A 224 10.15 8.65 -8.02
CA GLU A 224 11.57 8.87 -8.24
C GLU A 224 12.44 7.79 -7.58
N VAL A 225 12.13 7.39 -6.34
CA VAL A 225 12.88 6.36 -5.61
C VAL A 225 12.80 5.00 -6.30
N PHE A 226 11.62 4.54 -6.71
CA PHE A 226 11.49 3.28 -7.46
C PHE A 226 12.30 3.31 -8.76
N ASN A 227 12.26 4.42 -9.52
CA ASN A 227 13.06 4.54 -10.74
C ASN A 227 14.57 4.61 -10.46
N GLY A 228 15.01 5.19 -9.34
CA GLY A 228 16.41 5.16 -8.92
C GLY A 228 16.88 3.76 -8.55
N LEU A 229 16.10 3.03 -7.74
CA LEU A 229 16.38 1.64 -7.36
C LEU A 229 16.41 0.72 -8.59
N ALA A 230 15.47 0.88 -9.52
CA ALA A 230 15.45 0.10 -10.76
C ALA A 230 16.72 0.27 -11.61
N ASN A 231 17.39 1.42 -11.50
CA ASN A 231 18.63 1.74 -12.22
C ASN A 231 19.88 1.56 -11.35
N HIS A 232 19.77 0.87 -10.21
CA HIS A 232 20.87 0.69 -9.27
C HIS A 232 21.98 -0.21 -9.88
N PRO A 233 23.27 0.15 -9.77
CA PRO A 233 24.37 -0.57 -10.43
C PRO A 233 24.61 -2.00 -9.89
N ALA A 234 24.18 -2.30 -8.68
CA ALA A 234 24.21 -3.67 -8.13
C ALA A 234 23.07 -4.59 -8.63
N GLY A 235 22.26 -4.11 -9.60
CA GLY A 235 21.11 -4.81 -10.16
C GLY A 235 19.78 -4.23 -9.68
N GLY A 236 18.90 -3.87 -10.63
CA GLY A 236 17.62 -3.21 -10.35
C GLY A 236 16.63 -4.07 -9.58
N LYS A 237 16.51 -5.36 -9.94
CA LYS A 237 15.65 -6.31 -9.22
C LYS A 237 16.14 -6.52 -7.79
N LYS A 238 17.46 -6.62 -7.60
CA LYS A 238 18.06 -6.72 -6.28
C LYS A 238 17.71 -5.51 -5.42
N ALA A 239 17.89 -4.30 -5.94
CA ALA A 239 17.60 -3.07 -5.19
C ALA A 239 16.11 -2.93 -4.83
N LEU A 240 15.22 -3.11 -5.81
CA LEU A 240 13.76 -2.97 -5.65
C LEU A 240 13.15 -3.96 -4.65
N SER A 241 13.73 -5.15 -4.54
CA SER A 241 13.29 -6.17 -3.59
C SER A 241 14.05 -6.12 -2.27
N SER A 242 15.25 -5.53 -2.17
CA SER A 242 15.99 -5.48 -0.90
C SER A 242 15.52 -4.37 0.03
N VAL A 243 15.03 -3.25 -0.53
CA VAL A 243 14.70 -2.05 0.23
C VAL A 243 13.23 -1.70 0.06
N ALA A 244 12.49 -1.56 1.16
CA ALA A 244 11.10 -1.13 1.10
C ALA A 244 10.98 0.37 0.83
N VAL A 245 10.11 0.76 -0.09
CA VAL A 245 9.73 2.17 -0.31
C VAL A 245 8.42 2.43 0.41
N VAL A 246 8.37 3.50 1.21
CA VAL A 246 7.16 3.94 1.93
C VAL A 246 6.93 5.43 1.75
N GLN A 247 5.67 5.86 1.81
CA GLN A 247 5.31 7.28 1.78
C GLN A 247 4.89 7.76 3.17
N ILE A 248 5.53 8.84 3.63
CA ILE A 248 5.05 9.65 4.74
C ILE A 248 4.23 10.80 4.11
N PRO A 249 2.92 10.91 4.38
CA PRO A 249 2.00 11.76 3.64
C PRO A 249 2.20 13.25 3.99
N CYS A 250 3.22 13.86 3.41
CA CYS A 250 3.58 15.27 3.59
C CYS A 250 3.30 16.11 2.35
N GLY A 251 2.72 15.50 1.30
CA GLY A 251 2.39 16.13 0.03
C GLY A 251 0.90 16.43 -0.14
N SER A 252 0.54 16.84 -1.36
CA SER A 252 -0.85 17.05 -1.76
C SER A 252 -1.52 15.78 -2.31
N GLY A 253 -0.75 14.89 -2.95
CA GLY A 253 -1.18 13.53 -3.31
C GLY A 253 -0.53 12.54 -2.36
N ASN A 254 -1.33 11.75 -1.66
CA ASN A 254 -0.88 10.79 -0.64
C ASN A 254 -1.52 9.42 -0.89
N ALA A 255 -1.67 9.06 -2.17
CA ALA A 255 -2.35 7.84 -2.59
C ALA A 255 -1.63 6.59 -2.06
N MET A 256 -0.30 6.55 -2.12
CA MET A 256 0.47 5.43 -1.61
C MET A 256 0.19 5.17 -0.12
N SER A 257 0.21 6.21 0.71
CA SER A 257 -0.07 6.09 2.15
C SER A 257 -1.51 5.68 2.43
N LEU A 258 -2.48 6.18 1.66
CA LEU A 258 -3.88 5.74 1.80
C LEU A 258 -4.03 4.25 1.52
N ASN A 259 -3.41 3.75 0.45
CA ASN A 259 -3.54 2.35 0.06
C ASN A 259 -2.74 1.39 0.97
N LEU A 260 -1.58 1.80 1.49
CA LEU A 260 -0.72 0.91 2.29
C LEU A 260 -0.93 1.05 3.80
N ASN A 261 -1.25 2.26 4.27
CA ASN A 261 -1.38 2.58 5.70
C ASN A 261 -2.83 2.89 6.11
N GLY A 262 -3.76 3.06 5.15
CA GLY A 262 -5.15 3.40 5.43
C GLY A 262 -5.36 4.84 5.90
N THR A 263 -4.35 5.72 5.74
CA THR A 263 -4.40 7.07 6.28
C THR A 263 -3.56 8.07 5.50
N ASP A 264 -4.03 9.32 5.48
CA ASP A 264 -3.30 10.50 4.99
C ASP A 264 -2.68 11.32 6.13
N SER A 265 -2.81 10.87 7.38
CA SER A 265 -2.25 11.54 8.55
C SER A 265 -0.77 11.17 8.73
N PRO A 266 0.17 12.13 8.78
CA PRO A 266 1.60 11.85 8.89
C PRO A 266 1.97 10.99 10.10
N SER A 267 1.45 11.31 11.29
CA SER A 267 1.78 10.59 12.51
C SER A 267 1.18 9.18 12.53
N LEU A 268 -0.06 9.02 12.04
CA LEU A 268 -0.70 7.70 11.98
C LEU A 268 0.01 6.82 10.95
N ALA A 269 0.34 7.37 9.77
CA ALA A 269 1.13 6.68 8.76
C ALA A 269 2.50 6.25 9.32
N ALA A 270 3.15 7.09 10.13
CA ALA A 270 4.41 6.74 10.78
C ALA A 270 4.29 5.53 11.70
N LEU A 271 3.20 5.44 12.50
CA LEU A 271 2.91 4.27 13.32
C LEU A 271 2.71 3.02 12.45
N GLU A 272 1.87 3.11 11.42
CA GLU A 272 1.61 1.98 10.52
C GLU A 272 2.86 1.55 9.75
N ILE A 273 3.78 2.46 9.43
CA ILE A 273 5.08 2.14 8.82
C ILE A 273 6.03 1.47 9.83
N VAL A 274 6.04 1.93 11.08
CA VAL A 274 6.83 1.28 12.15
C VAL A 274 6.38 -0.17 12.33
N LYS A 275 5.05 -0.38 12.36
CA LYS A 275 4.39 -1.68 12.51
C LYS A 275 4.18 -2.43 11.19
N GLY A 276 4.61 -1.84 10.08
CA GLY A 276 4.32 -2.33 8.75
C GLY A 276 4.98 -3.68 8.49
N LYS A 277 4.20 -4.56 7.86
CA LYS A 277 4.64 -5.85 7.34
C LYS A 277 5.31 -5.63 5.98
N TRP A 278 6.29 -6.47 5.68
CA TRP A 278 6.89 -6.49 4.34
C TRP A 278 5.85 -6.90 3.30
N THR A 279 5.72 -6.11 2.24
CA THR A 279 4.73 -6.33 1.18
C THR A 279 5.39 -6.24 -0.17
N GLU A 280 5.22 -7.29 -0.97
CA GLU A 280 5.59 -7.31 -2.38
C GLU A 280 4.64 -6.41 -3.16
N LEU A 281 5.18 -5.65 -4.09
CA LEU A 281 4.45 -4.69 -4.90
C LEU A 281 4.72 -4.94 -6.37
N ASP A 282 3.66 -5.06 -7.16
CA ASP A 282 3.74 -5.06 -8.61
C ASP A 282 4.14 -3.67 -9.10
N LEU A 283 5.05 -3.63 -10.06
CA LEU A 283 5.45 -2.39 -10.72
C LEU A 283 5.11 -2.47 -12.21
N VAL A 284 4.75 -1.33 -12.79
CA VAL A 284 4.38 -1.22 -14.19
C VAL A 284 5.58 -0.70 -14.97
N ALA A 285 6.12 -1.53 -15.87
CA ALA A 285 7.13 -1.14 -16.82
C ALA A 285 6.47 -0.33 -17.94
N ILE A 286 6.86 0.93 -18.12
CA ILE A 286 6.34 1.84 -19.15
C ILE A 286 7.46 2.15 -20.13
N THR A 287 7.22 1.85 -21.42
CA THR A 287 8.14 2.14 -22.51
C THR A 287 7.58 3.24 -23.40
N GLN A 288 8.38 4.29 -23.61
CA GLN A 288 8.04 5.45 -24.43
C GLN A 288 9.28 5.86 -25.24
N GLY A 289 9.24 5.65 -26.57
CA GLY A 289 10.46 5.63 -27.39
C GLY A 289 11.48 4.62 -26.85
N SER A 290 12.71 5.07 -26.58
CA SER A 290 13.77 4.27 -25.96
C SER A 290 13.79 4.32 -24.43
N LYS A 291 12.87 5.08 -23.81
CA LYS A 291 12.85 5.27 -22.37
C LYS A 291 12.02 4.17 -21.70
N LEU A 292 12.58 3.54 -20.67
CA LEU A 292 11.88 2.67 -19.73
C LEU A 292 11.73 3.41 -18.39
N THR A 293 10.50 3.51 -17.88
CA THR A 293 10.18 4.05 -16.56
C THR A 293 9.29 3.09 -15.80
N TRP A 294 9.40 3.11 -14.48
CA TRP A 294 8.59 2.28 -13.59
C TRP A 294 7.51 3.13 -12.93
N SER A 295 6.29 2.60 -12.90
CA SER A 295 5.16 3.21 -12.23
C SER A 295 4.59 2.28 -11.18
N PHE A 296 4.17 2.83 -10.05
CA PHE A 296 3.62 2.05 -8.95
C PHE A 296 2.15 2.35 -8.67
N LEU A 297 1.62 3.46 -9.18
CA LEU A 297 0.31 3.99 -8.82
C LEU A 297 -0.69 3.96 -9.98
N SER A 298 -0.51 4.82 -10.98
CA SER A 298 -1.50 4.96 -12.06
C SER A 298 -0.97 5.60 -13.34
N GLN A 299 -1.64 5.37 -14.47
CA GLN A 299 -1.34 5.98 -15.76
C GLN A 299 -2.62 6.47 -16.43
N ALA A 300 -2.65 7.74 -16.85
CA ALA A 300 -3.83 8.38 -17.39
C ALA A 300 -3.59 9.07 -18.73
N VAL A 301 -4.59 8.99 -19.60
CA VAL A 301 -4.74 9.81 -20.82
C VAL A 301 -6.17 10.37 -20.85
N GLY A 302 -6.31 11.65 -21.18
CA GLY A 302 -7.59 12.33 -21.32
C GLY A 302 -8.00 13.12 -20.09
N ILE A 303 -9.27 13.03 -19.68
CA ILE A 303 -9.86 13.89 -18.63
C ILE A 303 -9.04 13.87 -17.33
N ILE A 304 -8.61 12.70 -16.86
CA ILE A 304 -7.86 12.58 -15.61
C ILE A 304 -6.48 13.22 -15.73
N ALA A 305 -5.70 12.89 -16.77
CA ALA A 305 -4.38 13.48 -16.99
C ALA A 305 -4.42 15.01 -17.09
N GLU A 306 -5.41 15.57 -17.78
CA GLU A 306 -5.58 17.02 -17.83
C GLU A 306 -6.08 17.63 -16.51
N SER A 307 -6.79 16.86 -15.68
CA SER A 307 -7.23 17.33 -14.36
C SER A 307 -6.07 17.33 -13.38
N ASP A 308 -5.18 16.35 -13.47
CA ASP A 308 -4.01 16.24 -12.60
C ASP A 308 -2.95 17.29 -12.91
N LEU A 309 -2.60 17.41 -14.19
CA LEU A 309 -1.50 18.24 -14.69
C LEU A 309 -1.98 19.60 -15.20
N GLY A 310 -3.19 19.70 -15.75
CA GLY A 310 -3.72 20.96 -16.29
C GLY A 310 -4.25 21.92 -15.23
N THR A 311 -4.38 21.48 -13.97
CA THR A 311 -4.84 22.31 -12.84
C THR A 311 -3.70 22.77 -11.93
N GLU A 312 -2.44 22.64 -12.34
CA GLU A 312 -1.29 23.08 -11.55
C GLU A 312 -1.33 24.57 -11.17
N SER A 313 -1.88 25.42 -12.04
CA SER A 313 -2.12 26.84 -11.75
C SER A 313 -3.16 27.09 -10.65
N LEU A 314 -3.94 26.07 -10.29
CA LEU A 314 -4.98 26.10 -9.27
C LEU A 314 -4.52 25.44 -7.95
N ARG A 315 -3.20 25.27 -7.73
CA ARG A 315 -2.65 24.70 -6.49
C ARG A 315 -3.13 25.39 -5.20
N TRP A 316 -3.58 26.64 -5.29
CA TRP A 316 -4.19 27.38 -4.18
C TRP A 316 -5.51 26.74 -3.67
N MET A 317 -6.20 25.92 -4.48
CA MET A 317 -7.42 25.19 -4.11
C MET A 317 -7.15 23.87 -3.38
N GLY A 318 -5.87 23.49 -3.17
CA GLY A 318 -5.53 22.19 -2.60
C GLY A 318 -6.08 21.02 -3.44
N ASN A 319 -6.61 19.99 -2.78
CA ASN A 319 -7.10 18.78 -3.45
C ASN A 319 -8.37 19.02 -4.29
N PHE A 320 -9.17 20.05 -3.97
CA PHE A 320 -10.40 20.34 -4.70
C PHE A 320 -10.15 20.72 -6.18
N ARG A 321 -8.92 21.13 -6.53
CA ARG A 321 -8.53 21.40 -7.93
C ARG A 321 -8.76 20.21 -8.87
N PHE A 322 -8.56 19.00 -8.37
CA PHE A 322 -8.71 17.77 -9.17
C PHE A 322 -10.18 17.53 -9.49
N THR A 323 -11.05 17.57 -8.47
CA THR A 323 -12.51 17.46 -8.62
C THR A 323 -13.05 18.51 -9.58
N TRP A 324 -12.58 19.76 -9.45
CA TRP A 324 -12.95 20.84 -10.36
C TRP A 324 -12.50 20.57 -11.80
N GLY A 325 -11.26 20.11 -11.97
CA GLY A 325 -10.69 19.76 -13.27
C GLY A 325 -11.52 18.71 -14.00
N VAL A 326 -11.94 17.67 -13.28
CA VAL A 326 -12.78 16.59 -13.82
C VAL A 326 -14.17 17.11 -14.16
N LEU A 327 -14.82 17.83 -13.23
CA LEU A 327 -16.17 18.37 -13.41
C LEU A 327 -16.30 19.23 -14.66
N VAL A 328 -15.39 20.19 -14.85
CA VAL A 328 -15.42 21.12 -16.01
C VAL A 328 -15.30 20.35 -17.33
N ARG A 329 -14.45 19.32 -17.39
CA ARG A 329 -14.17 18.55 -18.60
C ARG A 329 -15.28 17.58 -18.95
N VAL A 330 -15.85 16.95 -17.94
CA VAL A 330 -17.03 16.10 -18.03
C VAL A 330 -18.22 16.90 -18.55
N LEU A 331 -18.52 18.06 -17.96
CA LEU A 331 -19.61 18.93 -18.43
C LEU A 331 -19.36 19.48 -19.84
N GLY A 332 -18.07 19.70 -20.17
CA GLY A 332 -17.60 20.12 -21.48
C GLY A 332 -17.57 19.03 -22.55
N LYS A 333 -17.87 17.76 -22.20
CA LYS A 333 -17.76 16.59 -23.10
C LYS A 333 -16.43 16.51 -23.83
N SER A 334 -15.34 16.56 -23.06
CA SER A 334 -13.99 16.51 -23.62
C SER A 334 -13.69 15.11 -24.17
N ILE A 335 -13.22 15.03 -25.42
CA ILE A 335 -12.90 13.80 -26.14
C ILE A 335 -11.41 13.82 -26.50
N TYR A 336 -10.77 12.66 -26.38
CA TYR A 336 -9.34 12.43 -26.58
C TYR A 336 -9.17 11.14 -27.40
N PRO A 337 -9.36 11.20 -28.74
CA PRO A 337 -9.37 10.00 -29.57
C PRO A 337 -8.05 9.22 -29.43
N ALA A 338 -8.14 7.90 -29.25
CA ALA A 338 -6.98 7.04 -29.17
C ALA A 338 -7.29 5.66 -29.73
N GLN A 339 -6.27 5.01 -30.26
CA GLN A 339 -6.29 3.56 -30.45
C GLN A 339 -5.52 2.95 -29.29
N PHE A 340 -6.03 1.90 -28.69
CA PHE A 340 -5.23 1.13 -27.74
C PHE A 340 -5.41 -0.37 -27.93
N SER A 341 -4.39 -1.10 -27.54
CA SER A 341 -4.34 -2.55 -27.57
C SER A 341 -4.13 -3.05 -26.14
N VAL A 342 -4.86 -4.09 -25.73
CA VAL A 342 -4.77 -4.64 -24.36
C VAL A 342 -4.57 -6.15 -24.36
N VAL A 343 -3.80 -6.65 -23.41
CA VAL A 343 -3.79 -8.07 -23.02
C VAL A 343 -4.78 -8.22 -21.88
N LEU A 344 -5.98 -8.69 -22.21
CA LEU A 344 -7.11 -8.80 -21.28
C LEU A 344 -6.95 -10.04 -20.38
N ASP A 345 -7.14 -9.89 -19.08
CA ASP A 345 -7.33 -11.02 -18.16
C ASP A 345 -8.82 -11.31 -17.97
N THR A 346 -9.62 -10.27 -17.69
CA THR A 346 -11.08 -10.36 -17.65
C THR A 346 -11.71 -8.97 -17.77
N GLU A 347 -12.89 -8.89 -18.37
CA GLU A 347 -13.74 -7.69 -18.40
C GLU A 347 -15.08 -7.88 -17.69
N ASP A 348 -15.35 -9.08 -17.17
CA ASP A 348 -16.56 -9.34 -16.41
C ASP A 348 -16.41 -8.79 -14.99
N LYS A 349 -17.14 -7.71 -14.70
CA LYS A 349 -17.12 -7.01 -13.40
C LYS A 349 -17.42 -7.95 -12.24
N SER A 350 -18.33 -8.92 -12.43
CA SER A 350 -18.71 -9.86 -11.38
C SER A 350 -17.56 -10.81 -11.01
N THR A 351 -16.89 -11.37 -12.02
CA THR A 351 -15.70 -12.21 -11.87
C THR A 351 -14.54 -11.43 -11.23
N ILE A 352 -14.33 -10.17 -11.64
CA ILE A 352 -13.30 -9.30 -11.08
C ILE A 352 -13.48 -9.16 -9.56
N MET A 353 -14.69 -8.80 -9.13
CA MET A 353 -14.97 -8.59 -7.71
C MET A 353 -15.01 -9.89 -6.91
N ASN A 354 -15.45 -11.01 -7.50
CA ASN A 354 -15.39 -12.31 -6.83
C ASN A 354 -13.94 -12.73 -6.56
N ARG A 355 -13.06 -12.64 -7.56
CA ARG A 355 -11.62 -12.90 -7.38
C ARG A 355 -10.99 -11.99 -6.34
N TYR A 356 -11.37 -10.71 -6.33
CA TYR A 356 -10.90 -9.77 -5.31
C TYR A 356 -11.32 -10.20 -3.90
N ARG A 357 -12.60 -10.55 -3.70
CA ARG A 357 -13.10 -11.02 -2.39
C ARG A 357 -12.44 -12.33 -1.96
N GLU A 358 -12.22 -13.25 -2.88
CA GLU A 358 -11.49 -14.50 -2.64
C GLU A 358 -10.07 -14.20 -2.16
N ALA A 359 -9.32 -13.35 -2.87
CA ALA A 359 -7.96 -12.98 -2.48
C ALA A 359 -7.90 -12.29 -1.11
N VAL A 360 -8.85 -11.41 -0.80
CA VAL A 360 -8.95 -10.78 0.53
C VAL A 360 -9.24 -11.82 1.61
N SER A 361 -10.18 -12.73 1.37
CA SER A 361 -10.53 -13.80 2.32
C SER A 361 -9.36 -14.77 2.55
N GLU A 362 -8.64 -15.14 1.49
CA GLU A 362 -7.42 -15.95 1.58
C GLU A 362 -6.33 -15.25 2.39
N HIS A 363 -6.14 -13.94 2.18
CA HIS A 363 -5.18 -13.14 2.94
C HIS A 363 -5.54 -13.08 4.44
N GLU A 364 -6.81 -12.82 4.77
CA GLU A 364 -7.31 -12.81 6.14
C GLU A 364 -7.15 -14.18 6.82
N ALA A 365 -7.46 -15.27 6.10
CA ALA A 365 -7.28 -16.63 6.58
C ALA A 365 -5.80 -16.98 6.81
N SER A 366 -4.90 -16.56 5.90
CA SER A 366 -3.46 -16.78 6.04
C SER A 366 -2.87 -16.03 7.24
N THR A 367 -3.30 -14.77 7.43
CA THR A 367 -2.89 -13.94 8.56
C THR A 367 -3.35 -14.54 9.89
N SER A 368 -4.57 -15.08 9.93
CA SER A 368 -5.13 -15.74 11.14
C SER A 368 -4.39 -17.02 11.51
N LYS A 369 -3.78 -17.71 10.53
CA LYS A 369 -2.97 -18.93 10.74
C LYS A 369 -1.51 -18.65 11.07
N GLY A 370 -1.09 -17.38 11.16
CA GLY A 370 0.31 -17.02 11.40
C GLY A 370 1.24 -17.35 10.22
N HIS A 371 0.71 -17.55 9.01
CA HIS A 371 1.54 -17.66 7.82
C HIS A 371 2.02 -16.26 7.43
N HIS A 372 3.27 -15.96 7.74
CA HIS A 372 3.90 -14.70 7.39
C HIS A 372 4.89 -14.91 6.25
N LEU A 373 4.82 -14.03 5.25
CA LEU A 373 5.88 -13.92 4.25
C LEU A 373 7.15 -13.47 4.97
N SER A 374 8.09 -14.39 5.14
CA SER A 374 9.46 -14.03 5.45
C SER A 374 10.01 -13.20 4.30
N PRO A 375 10.90 -12.22 4.53
CA PRO A 375 11.52 -11.49 3.43
C PRO A 375 12.14 -12.50 2.45
N PRO A 376 11.75 -12.51 1.16
CA PRO A 376 12.34 -13.40 0.17
C PRO A 376 13.86 -13.28 0.19
N SER A 377 14.54 -14.40 0.39
CA SER A 377 15.97 -14.52 0.12
C SER A 377 16.15 -14.59 -1.39
N LEU A 378 16.59 -13.49 -2.01
CA LEU A 378 16.99 -13.53 -3.41
C LEU A 378 18.11 -14.57 -3.57
N SER A 379 17.96 -15.47 -4.55
CA SER A 379 19.09 -16.26 -5.01
C SER A 379 20.18 -15.32 -5.57
N SER A 380 21.45 -15.63 -5.31
CA SER A 380 22.58 -14.74 -5.61
C SER A 380 22.75 -14.36 -7.09
N ASN A 381 22.04 -15.02 -8.01
CA ASN A 381 22.28 -14.95 -9.45
C ASN A 381 21.21 -14.17 -10.24
N ASP A 382 20.15 -13.67 -9.59
CA ASP A 382 19.01 -13.02 -10.26
C ASP A 382 18.86 -11.57 -9.78
N THR A 383 19.82 -10.73 -10.18
CA THR A 383 19.94 -9.33 -9.74
C THR A 383 19.33 -8.33 -10.70
N ASP A 384 19.20 -8.72 -11.97
CA ASP A 384 18.80 -7.84 -13.06
C ASP A 384 17.28 -7.78 -13.22
N LEU A 385 16.81 -6.68 -13.82
CA LEU A 385 15.39 -6.53 -14.12
C LEU A 385 14.95 -7.61 -15.11
N PRO A 386 13.75 -8.21 -14.92
CA PRO A 386 13.25 -9.20 -15.86
C PRO A 386 13.02 -8.57 -17.24
N LYS A 387 13.20 -9.38 -18.29
CA LYS A 387 12.82 -8.99 -19.65
C LYS A 387 11.30 -8.84 -19.73
N LEU A 388 10.84 -7.81 -20.43
CA LEU A 388 9.42 -7.57 -20.66
C LEU A 388 8.85 -8.67 -21.56
N HIS A 389 7.78 -9.32 -21.11
CA HIS A 389 7.16 -10.44 -21.82
C HIS A 389 6.51 -9.97 -23.13
N TYR A 390 5.89 -8.80 -23.11
CA TYR A 390 5.15 -8.25 -24.24
C TYR A 390 5.98 -7.27 -25.10
N GLY A 391 7.29 -7.21 -24.87
CA GLY A 391 8.22 -6.31 -25.55
C GLY A 391 8.08 -4.84 -25.15
N THR A 392 8.52 -3.95 -26.03
CA THR A 392 8.52 -2.49 -25.86
C THR A 392 7.63 -1.81 -26.91
N ILE A 393 7.39 -0.51 -26.75
CA ILE A 393 6.68 0.31 -27.73
C ILE A 393 7.34 0.33 -29.13
N GLN A 394 8.64 0.05 -29.24
CA GLN A 394 9.38 0.00 -30.51
C GLN A 394 9.21 -1.34 -31.23
N ASP A 395 8.83 -2.39 -30.51
CA ASP A 395 8.63 -3.72 -31.07
C ASP A 395 7.27 -3.82 -31.77
N SER A 396 7.17 -4.75 -32.74
CA SER A 396 5.89 -5.17 -33.29
C SER A 396 4.96 -5.63 -32.18
N LEU A 397 3.66 -5.34 -32.31
CA LEU A 397 2.66 -5.67 -31.30
C LEU A 397 2.62 -7.19 -31.06
N HIS A 398 2.73 -7.60 -29.78
CA HIS A 398 2.67 -9.01 -29.40
C HIS A 398 1.31 -9.64 -29.78
N PRO A 399 1.24 -10.92 -30.20
CA PRO A 399 0.00 -11.57 -30.66
C PRO A 399 -1.15 -11.56 -29.64
N ASP A 400 -0.85 -11.58 -28.35
CA ASP A 400 -1.85 -11.57 -27.27
C ASP A 400 -2.63 -10.25 -27.14
N PHE A 401 -2.16 -9.17 -27.77
CA PHE A 401 -2.85 -7.88 -27.71
C PHE A 401 -4.08 -7.86 -28.61
N THR A 402 -5.21 -7.43 -28.05
CA THR A 402 -6.41 -7.09 -28.82
C THR A 402 -6.50 -5.58 -29.00
N THR A 403 -6.57 -5.13 -30.26
CA THR A 403 -6.61 -3.71 -30.62
C THR A 403 -8.04 -3.21 -30.78
N GLN A 404 -8.34 -2.04 -30.22
CA GLN A 404 -9.63 -1.37 -30.31
C GLN A 404 -9.44 0.10 -30.64
N ASP A 405 -10.30 0.65 -31.50
CA ASP A 405 -10.32 2.09 -31.79
C ASP A 405 -11.35 2.80 -30.92
N HIS A 406 -10.94 3.90 -30.29
CA HIS A 406 -11.79 4.68 -29.39
C HIS A 406 -11.83 6.16 -29.83
N PRO A 407 -12.64 6.49 -30.86
CA PRO A 407 -12.73 7.85 -31.38
C PRO A 407 -13.36 8.83 -30.37
N ASN A 408 -14.21 8.33 -29.46
CA ASN A 408 -14.92 9.15 -28.47
C ASN A 408 -14.38 8.96 -27.05
N LEU A 409 -13.14 8.50 -26.88
CA LEU A 409 -12.55 8.26 -25.56
C LEU A 409 -12.57 9.56 -24.73
N GLY A 410 -13.18 9.52 -23.54
CA GLY A 410 -13.12 10.63 -22.59
C GLY A 410 -11.93 10.45 -21.64
N ASN A 411 -11.80 9.26 -21.08
CA ASN A 411 -10.75 8.92 -20.14
C ASN A 411 -10.25 7.50 -20.37
N PHE A 412 -8.94 7.33 -20.40
CA PHE A 412 -8.23 6.07 -20.28
C PHE A 412 -7.40 6.13 -19.00
N TYR A 413 -7.72 5.28 -18.03
CA TYR A 413 -7.08 5.35 -16.73
C TYR A 413 -6.79 3.96 -16.19
N VAL A 414 -5.52 3.69 -15.93
CA VAL A 414 -5.03 2.41 -15.43
C VAL A 414 -4.44 2.61 -14.05
N GLY A 415 -4.81 1.74 -13.11
CA GLY A 415 -4.36 1.79 -11.73
C GLY A 415 -3.77 0.47 -11.26
N ASN A 416 -2.76 0.59 -10.40
CA ASN A 416 -2.15 -0.50 -9.65
C ASN A 416 -2.53 -0.43 -8.15
N MET A 417 -3.10 0.70 -7.70
CA MET A 417 -3.61 0.90 -6.34
C MET A 417 -5.04 1.42 -6.39
N CYS A 418 -5.83 1.22 -5.32
CA CYS A 418 -7.25 1.57 -5.28
C CYS A 418 -7.53 3.08 -5.22
N TYR A 419 -6.95 3.78 -4.24
CA TYR A 419 -7.19 5.22 -4.02
C TYR A 419 -6.22 6.09 -4.79
N MET A 420 -6.74 7.17 -5.40
CA MET A 420 -5.94 8.24 -6.01
C MET A 420 -5.91 9.50 -5.12
N SER A 421 -6.93 9.65 -4.27
CA SER A 421 -7.05 10.56 -3.14
C SER A 421 -7.99 9.95 -2.10
N SER A 422 -8.13 10.57 -0.93
CA SER A 422 -8.95 10.05 0.19
C SER A 422 -10.42 9.79 -0.15
N ASP A 423 -10.92 10.44 -1.20
CA ASP A 423 -12.30 10.41 -1.67
C ASP A 423 -12.44 9.81 -3.08
N THR A 424 -11.37 9.24 -3.64
CA THR A 424 -11.36 8.71 -5.00
C THR A 424 -10.83 7.28 -5.11
N PRO A 425 -11.60 6.28 -4.64
CA PRO A 425 -11.33 4.86 -4.88
C PRO A 425 -11.71 4.49 -6.33
N PHE A 426 -10.81 4.73 -7.28
CA PHE A 426 -11.05 4.44 -8.69
C PHE A 426 -10.91 2.96 -9.03
N PHE A 427 -10.06 2.22 -8.32
CA PHE A 427 -9.66 0.86 -8.67
C PHE A 427 -9.92 -0.13 -7.53
N LEU A 428 -11.20 -0.38 -7.25
CA LEU A 428 -11.67 -1.12 -6.07
C LEU A 428 -11.14 -2.56 -5.96
N ALA A 429 -10.84 -3.17 -7.11
CA ALA A 429 -10.37 -4.55 -7.18
C ALA A 429 -8.84 -4.67 -7.29
N SER A 430 -8.09 -3.57 -7.12
CA SER A 430 -6.63 -3.61 -7.14
C SER A 430 -6.07 -4.36 -5.93
N LEU A 431 -5.02 -5.12 -6.17
CA LEU A 431 -4.26 -5.85 -5.16
C LEU A 431 -2.78 -5.52 -5.35
N PRO A 432 -1.94 -5.62 -4.29
CA PRO A 432 -0.55 -5.24 -4.39
C PRO A 432 0.30 -6.17 -5.27
N ASN A 433 -0.10 -7.44 -5.44
CA ASN A 433 0.72 -8.46 -6.09
C ASN A 433 -0.06 -9.54 -6.88
N ASP A 434 -1.19 -9.17 -7.50
CA ASP A 434 -2.00 -10.09 -8.33
C ASP A 434 -1.56 -10.17 -9.80
N SER A 435 -0.49 -9.45 -10.16
CA SER A 435 0.09 -9.31 -11.50
C SER A 435 -0.93 -8.86 -12.54
N ARG A 436 -1.82 -7.94 -12.14
CA ARG A 436 -2.85 -7.35 -12.99
C ARG A 436 -2.97 -5.86 -12.71
N LEU A 437 -3.51 -5.15 -13.69
CA LEU A 437 -3.86 -3.73 -13.59
C LEU A 437 -5.35 -3.54 -13.81
N ASP A 438 -5.91 -2.54 -13.16
CA ASP A 438 -7.30 -2.16 -13.28
C ASP A 438 -7.42 -1.02 -14.30
N LEU A 439 -8.03 -1.30 -15.45
CA LEU A 439 -8.25 -0.35 -16.53
C LEU A 439 -9.70 0.14 -16.53
N VAL A 440 -9.86 1.44 -16.32
CA VAL A 440 -11.12 2.17 -16.37
C VAL A 440 -11.17 3.04 -17.63
N CYS A 441 -12.23 2.88 -18.42
CA CYS A 441 -12.49 3.72 -19.59
C CYS A 441 -13.91 4.30 -19.53
N VAL A 442 -14.03 5.59 -19.85
CA VAL A 442 -15.33 6.28 -19.96
C VAL A 442 -15.37 7.09 -21.26
N PRO A 443 -16.40 6.94 -22.11
CA PRO A 443 -16.57 7.78 -23.30
C PRO A 443 -16.79 9.25 -22.93
N GLY A 444 -16.25 10.17 -23.73
CA GLY A 444 -16.35 11.62 -23.49
C GLY A 444 -17.70 12.23 -23.90
N ASP A 445 -18.50 11.48 -24.65
CA ASP A 445 -19.78 11.90 -25.22
C ASP A 445 -21.01 11.46 -24.41
N ILE A 446 -20.81 10.79 -23.26
CA ILE A 446 -21.88 10.38 -22.34
C ILE A 446 -22.79 11.54 -21.93
N SER A 447 -23.99 11.22 -21.44
CA SER A 447 -24.93 12.24 -20.97
C SER A 447 -24.33 13.02 -19.80
N ARG A 448 -24.51 14.35 -19.78
CA ARG A 448 -23.99 15.19 -18.68
C ARG A 448 -24.58 14.77 -17.32
N LEU A 449 -25.83 14.31 -17.31
CA LEU A 449 -26.49 13.82 -16.11
C LEU A 449 -25.86 12.51 -15.62
N THR A 450 -25.62 11.55 -16.52
CA THR A 450 -24.89 10.30 -16.21
C THR A 450 -23.53 10.64 -15.63
N ALA A 451 -22.79 11.54 -16.27
CA ALA A 451 -21.45 11.87 -15.84
C ALA A 451 -21.42 12.58 -14.48
N LEU A 452 -22.38 13.47 -14.19
CA LEU A 452 -22.55 14.06 -12.86
C LEU A 452 -22.89 13.01 -11.80
N ARG A 453 -23.76 12.05 -12.12
CA ARG A 453 -24.07 10.91 -11.22
C ARG A 453 -22.86 10.03 -10.97
N MET A 454 -22.06 9.73 -12.00
CA MET A 454 -20.82 8.97 -11.83
C MET A 454 -19.87 9.67 -10.88
N LEU A 455 -19.69 10.99 -11.00
CA LEU A 455 -18.81 11.76 -10.12
C LEU A 455 -19.25 11.74 -8.65
N THR A 456 -20.56 11.75 -8.37
CA THR A 456 -21.06 11.65 -6.99
C THR A 456 -20.88 10.25 -6.38
N GLU A 457 -20.78 9.21 -7.23
CA GLU A 457 -20.61 7.82 -6.80
C GLU A 457 -19.14 7.38 -6.66
N VAL A 458 -18.17 8.23 -7.02
CA VAL A 458 -16.74 7.92 -6.89
C VAL A 458 -16.37 7.60 -5.44
N ALA A 459 -16.71 8.47 -4.49
CA ALA A 459 -16.37 8.28 -3.07
C ALA A 459 -17.06 7.06 -2.44
N ASN A 460 -18.17 6.60 -3.02
CA ASN A 460 -18.91 5.42 -2.56
C ASN A 460 -18.37 4.11 -3.15
N GLY A 461 -17.43 4.17 -4.11
CA GLY A 461 -16.93 2.97 -4.79
C GLY A 461 -17.99 2.25 -5.62
N THR A 462 -19.01 2.97 -6.10
CA THR A 462 -20.13 2.39 -6.86
C THR A 462 -20.10 2.80 -8.33
N MET A 463 -19.09 3.57 -8.74
CA MET A 463 -18.89 4.00 -10.13
C MET A 463 -18.74 2.81 -11.09
N MET A 464 -18.26 1.66 -10.61
CA MET A 464 -18.16 0.42 -11.38
C MET A 464 -19.54 -0.08 -11.89
N ASN A 465 -20.65 0.29 -11.23
CA ASN A 465 -21.99 -0.18 -11.58
C ASN A 465 -22.60 0.51 -12.80
N PHE A 466 -22.00 1.60 -13.30
CA PHE A 466 -22.48 2.29 -14.49
C PHE A 466 -22.16 1.47 -15.74
N SER A 467 -23.13 1.32 -16.65
CA SER A 467 -22.95 0.58 -17.89
C SER A 467 -22.05 1.31 -18.88
N GLU A 468 -22.00 2.64 -18.80
CA GLU A 468 -21.12 3.48 -19.63
C GLU A 468 -19.64 3.40 -19.21
N LEU A 469 -19.35 2.87 -18.01
CA LEU A 469 -17.99 2.67 -17.54
C LEU A 469 -17.52 1.25 -17.87
N SER A 470 -16.45 1.16 -18.65
CA SER A 470 -15.70 -0.09 -18.84
C SER A 470 -14.69 -0.25 -17.72
N TYR A 471 -14.72 -1.39 -17.03
CA TYR A 471 -13.76 -1.77 -16.00
C TYR A 471 -13.18 -3.14 -16.38
N ARG A 472 -11.86 -3.23 -16.54
CA ARG A 472 -11.18 -4.43 -17.03
C ARG A 472 -9.94 -4.72 -16.21
N LYS A 473 -9.63 -6.00 -15.98
CA LYS A 473 -8.31 -6.44 -15.51
C LYS A 473 -7.44 -6.74 -16.73
N VAL A 474 -6.27 -6.11 -16.81
CA VAL A 474 -5.32 -6.26 -17.92
C VAL A 474 -3.92 -6.58 -17.40
N LYS A 475 -3.10 -7.21 -18.23
CA LYS A 475 -1.68 -7.52 -17.91
C LYS A 475 -0.71 -6.55 -18.59
N ALA A 476 -1.09 -6.08 -19.78
CA ALA A 476 -0.34 -5.11 -20.54
C ALA A 476 -1.27 -4.30 -21.43
N TYR A 477 -0.84 -3.11 -21.82
CA TYR A 477 -1.54 -2.29 -22.80
C TYR A 477 -0.56 -1.44 -23.61
N ARG A 478 -0.96 -1.09 -24.84
CA ARG A 478 -0.28 -0.13 -25.71
C ARG A 478 -1.29 0.91 -26.14
N ILE A 479 -0.99 2.19 -25.95
CA ILE A 479 -1.89 3.28 -26.36
C ILE A 479 -1.20 4.19 -27.36
N LEU A 480 -1.92 4.50 -28.43
CA LEU A 480 -1.56 5.42 -29.50
C LEU A 480 -2.54 6.60 -29.43
N PRO A 481 -2.25 7.63 -28.62
CA PRO A 481 -3.08 8.82 -28.55
C PRO A 481 -3.04 9.56 -29.89
N ARG A 482 -4.19 10.05 -30.35
CA ARG A 482 -4.26 10.88 -31.56
C ARG A 482 -4.17 12.36 -31.15
N MET A 483 -3.33 13.11 -31.85
CA MET A 483 -3.32 14.56 -31.76
C MET A 483 -4.65 15.09 -32.29
N ASP A 484 -5.37 15.87 -31.48
CA ASP A 484 -6.58 16.55 -31.95
C ASP A 484 -6.17 17.77 -32.80
N VAL A 485 -6.07 17.57 -34.11
CA VAL A 485 -5.83 18.64 -35.10
C VAL A 485 -7.15 19.39 -35.43
N SER A 486 -8.27 19.02 -34.81
CA SER A 486 -9.58 19.55 -35.20
C SER A 486 -9.86 20.94 -34.59
N LYS A 487 -10.15 21.89 -35.49
CA LYS A 487 -10.56 23.27 -35.23
C LYS A 487 -11.94 23.28 -34.54
N GLY A 488 -11.99 23.37 -33.21
CA GLY A 488 -13.25 23.47 -32.46
C GLY A 488 -13.38 24.76 -31.64
N THR A 489 -14.41 25.56 -31.92
CA THR A 489 -14.72 26.83 -31.26
C THR A 489 -15.10 26.64 -29.78
N ARG A 490 -14.13 26.44 -28.90
CA ARG A 490 -14.36 26.41 -27.44
C ARG A 490 -14.68 27.82 -26.91
N GLY A 491 -15.86 27.95 -26.29
CA GLY A 491 -16.42 29.21 -25.77
C GLY A 491 -15.56 29.88 -24.68
N ARG A 492 -15.73 31.20 -24.52
CA ARG A 492 -14.93 32.10 -23.65
C ARG A 492 -14.78 31.60 -22.19
N LEU A 493 -15.76 30.85 -21.67
CA LEU A 493 -15.77 30.29 -20.31
C LEU A 493 -14.77 29.13 -20.13
N SER A 494 -14.67 28.23 -21.10
CA SER A 494 -13.66 27.16 -21.10
C SER A 494 -12.23 27.73 -21.11
N ARG A 495 -12.05 28.91 -21.71
CA ARG A 495 -10.79 29.63 -21.83
C ARG A 495 -10.29 30.23 -20.51
N TRP A 496 -11.22 30.58 -19.62
CA TRP A 496 -10.94 31.12 -18.29
C TRP A 496 -10.73 30.01 -17.26
N LEU A 497 -11.34 28.84 -17.48
CA LEU A 497 -11.26 27.65 -16.61
C LEU A 497 -10.14 26.66 -16.99
N GLY A 498 -9.08 27.14 -17.66
CA GLY A 498 -7.91 26.33 -18.00
C GLY A 498 -7.91 25.67 -19.38
N GLY A 499 -8.89 25.95 -20.25
CA GLY A 499 -8.90 25.58 -21.68
C GLY A 499 -8.04 26.53 -22.52
N GLY A 500 -7.25 26.00 -23.46
CA GLY A 500 -6.18 26.72 -24.17
C GLY A 500 -6.57 28.01 -24.91
N ARG A 501 -5.55 28.82 -25.23
CA ARG A 501 -5.66 30.07 -26.02
C ARG A 501 -6.01 29.75 -27.49
N ARG A 502 -6.68 30.70 -28.15
CA ARG A 502 -7.15 30.61 -29.54
C ARG A 502 -5.93 30.48 -30.49
N GLY A 503 -5.85 29.39 -31.27
CA GLY A 503 -4.89 29.26 -32.37
C GLY A 503 -3.65 28.38 -32.13
N GLN A 504 -3.51 27.72 -30.98
CA GLN A 504 -2.50 26.67 -30.77
C GLN A 504 -3.18 25.32 -30.60
N ALA A 505 -2.72 24.31 -31.35
CA ALA A 505 -2.97 22.91 -31.00
C ALA A 505 -2.38 22.68 -29.61
N ARG A 506 -3.21 22.33 -28.63
CA ARG A 506 -2.69 21.90 -27.33
C ARG A 506 -2.23 20.46 -27.49
N GLU A 507 -0.94 20.24 -27.30
CA GLU A 507 -0.40 18.92 -27.03
C GLU A 507 -1.19 18.32 -25.85
N GLY A 508 -1.67 17.08 -26.01
CA GLY A 508 -2.42 16.41 -24.94
C GLY A 508 -1.55 16.15 -23.72
N LEU A 509 -2.14 15.58 -22.67
CA LEU A 509 -1.42 15.27 -21.43
C LEU A 509 -1.50 13.77 -21.14
N ILE A 510 -0.35 13.20 -20.78
CA ILE A 510 -0.22 11.86 -20.20
C ILE A 510 0.34 12.04 -18.79
N SER A 511 -0.31 11.40 -17.82
CA SER A 511 0.10 11.38 -16.41
C SER A 511 0.55 9.97 -16.04
N VAL A 512 1.71 9.84 -15.43
CA VAL A 512 2.23 8.58 -14.87
C VAL A 512 2.59 8.85 -13.42
N ASP A 513 1.89 8.22 -12.48
CA ASP A 513 1.96 8.48 -11.03
C ASP A 513 1.78 9.96 -10.65
N GLY A 514 1.02 10.71 -11.46
CA GLY A 514 0.84 12.16 -11.28
C GLY A 514 1.92 13.02 -11.95
N GLU A 515 2.94 12.41 -12.56
CA GLU A 515 4.02 13.10 -13.25
C GLU A 515 3.74 13.24 -14.75
N LYS A 516 4.05 14.40 -15.32
CA LYS A 516 3.91 14.66 -16.76
C LYS A 516 4.96 13.88 -17.56
N VAL A 517 4.52 13.15 -18.58
CA VAL A 517 5.37 12.54 -19.62
C VAL A 517 5.05 13.09 -21.01
N ALA A 518 5.81 12.68 -22.04
CA ALA A 518 5.60 13.15 -23.41
C ALA A 518 4.24 12.66 -23.93
N PHE A 519 3.57 13.46 -24.77
CA PHE A 519 2.29 13.07 -25.37
C PHE A 519 2.52 12.27 -26.65
N GLU A 520 3.00 11.04 -26.50
CA GLU A 520 3.33 10.13 -27.59
C GLU A 520 2.93 8.69 -27.23
N PRO A 521 2.91 7.76 -28.21
CA PRO A 521 2.57 6.37 -27.94
C PRO A 521 3.44 5.75 -26.84
N PHE A 522 2.81 4.94 -25.98
CA PHE A 522 3.52 4.20 -24.96
C PHE A 522 2.92 2.82 -24.75
N GLN A 523 3.75 1.90 -24.25
CA GLN A 523 3.34 0.56 -23.85
C GLN A 523 3.66 0.35 -22.37
N ALA A 524 2.77 -0.33 -21.68
CA ALA A 524 2.89 -0.67 -20.29
C ALA A 524 2.67 -2.17 -20.06
N GLU A 525 3.42 -2.77 -19.15
CA GLU A 525 3.30 -4.16 -18.71
C GLU A 525 3.48 -4.23 -17.19
N VAL A 526 2.61 -4.97 -16.50
CA VAL A 526 2.77 -5.25 -15.08
C VAL A 526 3.84 -6.31 -14.86
N VAL A 527 4.79 -6.01 -13.98
CA VAL A 527 5.85 -6.92 -13.56
C VAL A 527 5.60 -7.31 -12.12
N GLY A 528 5.24 -8.58 -11.94
CA GLY A 528 4.81 -9.13 -10.67
C GLY A 528 5.89 -9.08 -9.59
N ARG A 529 5.52 -8.66 -8.37
CA ARG A 529 6.32 -8.74 -7.14
C ARG A 529 7.71 -8.11 -7.24
N LEU A 530 7.87 -7.10 -8.10
CA LEU A 530 9.17 -6.51 -8.37
C LEU A 530 9.62 -5.55 -7.26
N GLY A 531 8.71 -4.71 -6.80
CA GLY A 531 8.94 -3.74 -5.75
C GLY A 531 8.69 -4.29 -4.35
N ARG A 532 9.18 -3.57 -3.35
CA ARG A 532 8.90 -3.84 -1.95
C ARG A 532 8.44 -2.58 -1.23
N CYS A 533 7.49 -2.73 -0.33
CA CYS A 533 6.98 -1.67 0.53
C CYS A 533 6.69 -2.22 1.95
N LEU A 534 6.28 -1.32 2.86
CA LEU A 534 5.66 -1.72 4.12
C LEU A 534 4.19 -1.34 4.07
N SER A 535 3.32 -2.25 4.50
CA SER A 535 1.88 -2.00 4.61
C SER A 535 1.33 -2.54 5.93
N ARG A 536 0.16 -2.04 6.32
CA ARG A 536 -0.54 -2.49 7.52
C ARG A 536 -0.99 -3.95 7.39
N SER A 537 -1.63 -4.31 6.29
CA SER A 537 -2.20 -5.66 6.11
C SER A 537 -1.21 -6.70 5.59
N GLY A 538 -0.22 -6.33 4.77
CA GLY A 538 0.82 -7.24 4.28
C GLY A 538 0.60 -7.83 2.89
N GLY A 539 -0.64 -7.84 2.37
CA GLY A 539 -0.99 -8.49 1.10
C GLY A 539 -2.28 -7.98 0.43
N VAL A 540 -2.95 -7.00 1.03
CA VAL A 540 -4.12 -6.30 0.47
C VAL A 540 -4.00 -4.81 0.75
N TYR A 541 -4.64 -3.97 -0.06
CA TYR A 541 -4.69 -2.53 0.20
C TYR A 541 -5.76 -2.20 1.25
N GLU A 542 -5.52 -1.10 1.97
CA GLU A 542 -6.40 -0.59 3.02
C GLU A 542 -7.62 0.13 2.42
N VAL A 543 -8.60 -0.64 1.95
CA VAL A 543 -9.81 -0.12 1.29
C VAL A 543 -11.00 0.14 2.22
N GLY A 544 -10.90 -0.24 3.49
CA GLY A 544 -12.02 -0.13 4.44
C GLY A 544 -13.27 -0.91 3.99
N GLU A 545 -14.46 -0.46 4.40
CA GLU A 545 -15.74 -1.11 4.03
C GLU A 545 -16.11 -1.00 2.54
N LEU A 546 -15.34 -0.29 1.72
CA LEU A 546 -15.66 -0.09 0.30
C LEU A 546 -15.44 -1.37 -0.52
N GLY A 547 -14.46 -2.20 -0.12
CA GLY A 547 -14.16 -3.47 -0.80
C GLY A 547 -15.33 -4.45 -0.84
N SER A 548 -16.26 -4.38 0.12
CA SER A 548 -17.44 -5.24 0.18
C SER A 548 -18.67 -4.69 -0.56
N LYS A 549 -18.68 -3.38 -0.91
CA LYS A 549 -19.84 -2.67 -1.48
C LYS A 549 -19.82 -2.55 -3.02
N GLY A 550 -18.74 -2.96 -3.68
CA GLY A 550 -18.43 -2.62 -5.08
C GLY A 550 -19.37 -3.13 -6.19
N LEU A 551 -20.29 -4.06 -5.92
CA LEU A 551 -21.35 -4.50 -6.83
C LEU A 551 -22.63 -4.73 -6.03
N ARG A 552 -23.72 -4.07 -6.42
CA ARG A 552 -25.09 -4.39 -6.00
C ARG A 552 -25.89 -4.85 -7.19
#